data_AF-A0A6G3MIN1-F1
#
_entry.id   AF-A0A6G3MIN1-F1
#
_cell.length_a   1.000
_cell.length_b   1.000
_cell.length_c   1.000
_cell.angle_alpha   90.00
_cell.angle_beta   90.00
_cell.angle_gamma   90.00
#
_symmetry.space_group_name_H-M   'P 1'
#
loop_
_entity.id
_entity.type
_entity.pdbx_description
1 polymer ?
#
loop_
_entity_poly.entity_id
_entity_poly.type
_entity_poly.pdbx_seq_one_letter_code
_entity_poly.pdbx_strand_id
1 'polypeptide(L)'
;MNLKCREVEKELIPCLRDYGISFYAYNPLAGGLLTGRYKFTDKDSWDIKTKCRFHGLGGASSKMYQDRFWHKNYFTAIDRIKNSLPITKTMAQSSLDWLINHSHLSTNHGDAIIIGASTLDQYKNNMEIVMNSEPLPTQAVKCINQAYLEISGCVATYYR
;
A
#
# COMPACT_ATOMS: atom_id res chain seq x y z
N MET A 1 -0.72 5.66 -5.12
CA MET A 1 -1.51 5.83 -3.88
C MET A 1 -1.63 4.48 -3.19
N ASN A 2 -1.69 4.44 -1.86
CA ASN A 2 -1.92 3.23 -1.05
C ASN A 2 -2.35 3.63 0.37
N LEU A 3 -2.53 2.64 1.27
CA LEU A 3 -2.96 2.87 2.66
C LEU A 3 -2.20 3.99 3.38
N LYS A 4 -0.91 4.19 3.08
CA LYS A 4 -0.08 5.19 3.76
C LYS A 4 0.18 6.46 2.97
N CYS A 5 0.11 6.39 1.64
CA CYS A 5 0.52 7.46 0.75
C CYS A 5 -0.70 8.01 0.02
N ARG A 6 -1.33 9.01 0.65
CA ARG A 6 -2.59 9.62 0.23
C ARG A 6 -2.52 11.13 0.04
N GLU A 7 -1.33 11.73 0.10
CA GLU A 7 -1.16 13.18 -0.17
C GLU A 7 -1.69 13.58 -1.57
N VAL A 8 -1.72 12.65 -2.52
CA VAL A 8 -2.34 12.87 -3.84
C VAL A 8 -3.85 13.14 -3.77
N GLU A 9 -4.54 12.72 -2.70
CA GLU A 9 -5.98 12.91 -2.53
C GLU A 9 -6.36 14.38 -2.32
N LYS A 10 -5.45 15.19 -1.75
CA LYS A 10 -5.74 16.58 -1.36
C LYS A 10 -5.75 17.54 -2.55
N GLU A 11 -4.76 17.44 -3.44
CA GLU A 11 -4.52 18.44 -4.49
C GLU A 11 -4.44 17.81 -5.89
N LEU A 12 -3.68 16.72 -6.03
CA LEU A 12 -3.45 16.11 -7.34
C LEU A 12 -4.72 15.51 -7.93
N ILE A 13 -5.44 14.66 -7.17
CA ILE A 13 -6.65 14.01 -7.68
C ILE A 13 -7.70 15.05 -8.11
N PRO A 14 -8.05 16.08 -7.31
CA PRO A 14 -8.95 17.15 -7.76
C PRO A 14 -8.49 17.81 -9.05
N CYS A 15 -7.21 18.20 -9.14
CA CYS A 15 -6.64 18.78 -10.36
C CYS A 15 -6.81 17.86 -11.58
N LEU A 16 -6.51 16.56 -11.44
CA LEU A 16 -6.68 15.61 -12.53
C LEU A 16 -8.14 15.48 -12.97
N ARG A 17 -9.12 15.62 -12.06
CA ARG A 17 -10.54 15.61 -12.43
C ARG A 17 -10.92 16.80 -13.28
N ASP A 18 -10.44 17.99 -12.91
CA ASP A 18 -10.72 19.22 -13.66
C ASP A 18 -10.21 19.15 -15.10
N TYR A 19 -9.10 18.45 -15.33
CA TYR A 19 -8.52 18.27 -16.66
C TYR A 19 -8.93 16.96 -17.37
N GLY A 20 -9.82 16.16 -16.77
CA GLY A 20 -10.27 14.89 -17.36
C GLY A 20 -9.17 13.84 -17.51
N ILE A 21 -8.17 13.84 -16.60
CA ILE A 21 -7.03 12.93 -16.62
C ILE A 21 -7.27 11.78 -15.63
N SER A 22 -7.08 10.55 -16.11
CA SER A 22 -7.14 9.36 -15.26
C SER A 22 -5.91 9.21 -14.38
N PHE A 23 -6.09 8.75 -13.14
CA PHE A 23 -5.01 8.53 -12.19
C PHE A 23 -4.72 7.03 -12.02
N TYR A 24 -3.46 6.64 -12.25
CA TYR A 24 -3.03 5.24 -12.13
C TYR A 24 -2.23 5.07 -10.84
N ALA A 25 -2.82 4.38 -9.86
CA ALA A 25 -2.21 4.16 -8.56
C ALA A 25 -1.09 3.12 -8.64
N TYR A 26 0.16 3.59 -8.62
CA TYR A 26 1.32 2.72 -8.46
C TYR A 26 1.63 2.41 -6.98
N ASN A 27 2.33 1.29 -6.77
CA ASN A 27 2.76 0.79 -5.44
C ASN A 27 1.58 0.56 -4.46
N PRO A 28 0.54 -0.20 -4.86
CA PRO A 28 -0.63 -0.43 -4.01
C PRO A 28 -0.28 -1.12 -2.68
N LEU A 29 0.76 -1.96 -2.67
CA LEU A 29 1.26 -2.66 -1.49
C LEU A 29 2.53 -2.04 -0.88
N ALA A 30 2.89 -0.81 -1.26
CA ALA A 30 4.11 -0.10 -0.81
C ALA A 30 5.39 -0.94 -0.93
N GLY A 31 5.66 -1.51 -2.12
CA GLY A 31 6.80 -2.38 -2.34
C GLY A 31 6.71 -3.75 -1.65
N GLY A 32 5.53 -4.12 -1.16
CA GLY A 32 5.26 -5.33 -0.40
C GLY A 32 5.20 -5.12 1.11
N LEU A 33 5.50 -3.92 1.62
CA LEU A 33 5.45 -3.64 3.06
C LEU A 33 4.05 -3.88 3.64
N LEU A 34 3.01 -3.51 2.90
CA LEU A 34 1.60 -3.66 3.29
C LEU A 34 1.08 -5.10 3.21
N THR A 35 1.95 -6.08 2.92
CA THR A 35 1.61 -7.50 3.12
C THR A 35 1.72 -7.92 4.59
N GLY A 36 2.35 -7.10 5.44
CA GLY A 36 2.53 -7.39 6.87
C GLY A 36 3.51 -8.53 7.16
N ARG A 37 4.33 -8.92 6.17
CA ARG A 37 5.29 -10.03 6.27
C ARG A 37 6.63 -9.64 6.92
N TYR A 38 6.90 -8.35 7.04
CA TYR A 38 8.16 -7.80 7.55
C TYR A 38 7.99 -7.28 8.97
N LYS A 39 9.03 -7.38 9.77
CA LYS A 39 9.17 -6.68 11.06
C LYS A 39 10.21 -5.57 10.93
N PHE A 40 10.09 -4.52 11.75
CA PHE A 40 11.06 -3.42 11.72
C PHE A 40 12.50 -3.88 11.98
N THR A 41 12.67 -4.87 12.86
CA THR A 41 13.94 -5.52 13.20
C THR A 41 14.60 -6.24 12.04
N ASP A 42 13.87 -6.50 10.96
CA ASP A 42 14.37 -7.21 9.78
C ASP A 42 15.22 -6.29 8.88
N LYS A 43 15.41 -5.01 9.25
CA LYS A 43 16.06 -3.98 8.42
C LYS A 43 17.41 -4.42 7.88
N ASP A 44 18.22 -5.03 8.73
CA ASP A 44 19.59 -5.44 8.40
C ASP A 44 19.70 -6.98 8.33
N SER A 45 18.57 -7.69 8.47
CA SER A 45 18.54 -9.15 8.38
C SER A 45 18.72 -9.57 6.92
N TRP A 46 19.80 -10.31 6.68
CA TRP A 46 20.07 -10.93 5.38
C TRP A 46 19.33 -12.28 5.22
N ASP A 47 18.72 -12.81 6.29
CA ASP A 47 18.27 -14.21 6.39
C ASP A 47 16.77 -14.43 6.09
N ILE A 48 15.93 -13.40 5.96
CA ILE A 48 14.51 -13.68 5.75
C ILE A 48 14.23 -13.95 4.27
N LYS A 49 14.44 -15.19 3.80
CA LYS A 49 13.91 -15.71 2.52
C LYS A 49 14.17 -14.77 1.32
N THR A 50 15.45 -14.38 1.25
CA THR A 50 16.30 -13.78 0.21
C THR A 50 15.65 -13.27 -1.07
N LYS A 51 16.07 -12.04 -1.43
CA LYS A 51 15.64 -11.25 -2.60
C LYS A 51 14.18 -10.75 -2.44
N CYS A 52 14.03 -9.57 -1.84
CA CYS A 52 12.80 -8.77 -1.86
C CYS A 52 13.06 -7.35 -2.38
N ARG A 53 12.01 -6.54 -2.57
CA ARG A 53 12.15 -5.14 -3.06
C ARG A 53 13.09 -4.30 -2.18
N PHE A 54 13.06 -4.54 -0.87
CA PHE A 54 13.88 -3.83 0.12
C PHE A 54 15.31 -4.37 0.24
N HIS A 55 15.54 -5.62 -0.18
CA HIS A 55 16.83 -6.31 -0.03
C HIS A 55 17.11 -7.17 -1.26
N GLY A 56 18.02 -6.72 -2.13
CA GLY A 56 18.55 -7.53 -3.23
C GLY A 56 17.75 -7.49 -4.54
N LEU A 57 16.42 -7.68 -4.57
CA LEU A 57 15.66 -7.67 -5.85
C LEU A 57 15.58 -6.30 -6.49
N GLY A 58 15.61 -5.23 -5.69
CA GLY A 58 15.51 -3.87 -6.20
C GLY A 58 16.82 -3.35 -6.82
N GLY A 59 17.93 -4.06 -6.68
CA GLY A 59 19.26 -3.54 -7.03
C GLY A 59 19.51 -2.19 -6.35
N ALA A 60 19.94 -1.19 -7.13
CA ALA A 60 20.15 0.18 -6.65
C ALA A 60 18.88 0.82 -6.05
N SER A 61 17.68 0.38 -6.45
CA SER A 61 16.42 0.90 -5.91
C SER A 61 16.08 0.39 -4.51
N SER A 62 16.71 -0.69 -4.02
CA SER A 62 16.41 -1.25 -2.70
C SER A 62 16.66 -0.25 -1.58
N LYS A 63 17.77 0.49 -1.63
CA LYS A 63 18.06 1.55 -0.65
C LYS A 63 17.02 2.67 -0.70
N MET A 64 16.66 3.14 -1.91
CA MET A 64 15.59 4.13 -2.07
C MET A 64 14.26 3.64 -1.47
N TYR A 65 13.91 2.36 -1.64
CA TYR A 65 12.69 1.79 -1.05
C TYR A 65 12.77 1.71 0.47
N GLN A 66 13.92 1.34 1.04
CA GLN A 66 14.12 1.37 2.49
C GLN A 66 14.01 2.79 3.04
N ASP A 67 14.69 3.75 2.43
CA ASP A 67 14.67 5.15 2.84
C ASP A 67 13.27 5.76 2.74
N ARG A 68 12.44 5.27 1.79
CA ARG A 68 11.05 5.71 1.63
C ARG A 68 10.08 5.04 2.62
N PHE A 69 10.32 3.79 2.99
CA PHE A 69 9.29 2.94 3.59
C PHE A 69 9.68 2.20 4.87
N TRP A 70 10.93 2.25 5.33
CA TRP A 70 11.39 1.46 6.48
C TRP A 70 11.50 2.29 7.77
N HIS A 71 10.37 2.81 8.24
CA HIS A 71 10.28 3.63 9.45
C HIS A 71 9.44 2.94 10.53
N LYS A 72 9.88 3.04 11.80
CA LYS A 72 9.25 2.35 12.93
C LYS A 72 7.76 2.65 13.07
N ASN A 73 7.37 3.92 12.91
CA ASN A 73 5.97 4.35 12.95
C ASN A 73 5.10 3.63 11.90
N TYR A 74 5.64 3.32 10.72
CA TYR A 74 4.89 2.59 9.70
C TYR A 74 4.62 1.14 10.11
N PHE A 75 5.60 0.47 10.72
CA PHE A 75 5.40 -0.90 11.23
C PHE A 75 4.37 -0.92 12.35
N THR A 76 4.44 0.04 13.29
CA THR A 76 3.44 0.19 14.36
C THR A 76 2.04 0.42 13.79
N ALA A 77 1.91 1.27 12.77
CA ALA A 77 0.63 1.50 12.08
C ALA A 77 0.11 0.23 11.38
N ILE A 78 0.99 -0.51 10.69
CA ILE A 78 0.63 -1.77 10.02
C ILE A 78 0.15 -2.81 11.03
N ASP A 79 0.82 -2.97 12.16
CA ASP A 79 0.42 -3.93 13.21
C ASP A 79 -0.94 -3.56 13.81
N ARG A 80 -1.19 -2.27 14.05
CA ARG A 80 -2.48 -1.78 14.53
C ARG A 80 -3.60 -2.04 13.52
N ILE A 81 -3.36 -1.76 12.24
CA ILE A 81 -4.32 -2.06 11.17
C ILE A 81 -4.59 -3.57 11.16
N LYS A 82 -3.55 -4.40 11.15
CA LYS A 82 -3.65 -5.86 11.14
C LYS A 82 -4.52 -6.39 12.28
N ASN A 83 -4.36 -5.86 13.49
CA ASN A 83 -5.14 -6.24 14.66
C ASN A 83 -6.61 -5.79 14.60
N SER A 84 -6.95 -4.84 13.73
CA SER A 84 -8.33 -4.37 13.52
C SER A 84 -9.08 -5.12 12.41
N LEU A 85 -8.38 -5.97 11.65
CA LEU A 85 -8.97 -6.72 10.54
C LEU A 85 -9.68 -7.99 11.03
N PRO A 86 -10.71 -8.47 10.29
CA PRO A 86 -11.24 -9.81 10.48
C PRO A 86 -10.14 -10.86 10.32
N ILE A 87 -10.20 -11.93 11.11
CA ILE A 87 -9.23 -13.06 11.06
C ILE A 87 -9.16 -13.67 9.65
N THR A 88 -10.23 -13.57 8.87
CA THR A 88 -10.34 -14.09 7.51
C THR A 88 -9.62 -13.25 6.45
N LYS A 89 -9.20 -12.01 6.75
CA LYS A 89 -8.56 -11.12 5.77
C LYS A 89 -7.07 -10.94 6.07
N THR A 90 -6.25 -11.09 5.03
CA THR A 90 -4.81 -10.77 5.11
C THR A 90 -4.58 -9.28 4.94
N MET A 91 -3.43 -8.79 5.43
CA MET A 91 -3.03 -7.38 5.21
C MET A 91 -2.94 -7.00 3.73
N ALA A 92 -2.46 -7.93 2.87
CA ALA A 92 -2.38 -7.70 1.43
C ALA A 92 -3.78 -7.54 0.82
N GLN A 93 -4.71 -8.43 1.18
CA GLN A 93 -6.10 -8.36 0.74
C GLN A 93 -6.74 -7.05 1.20
N SER A 94 -6.64 -6.72 2.49
CA SER A 94 -7.25 -5.51 3.01
C SER A 94 -6.66 -4.22 2.44
N SER A 95 -5.37 -4.22 2.07
CA SER A 95 -4.76 -3.07 1.41
C SER A 95 -5.33 -2.83 0.01
N LEU A 96 -5.59 -3.90 -0.75
CA LEU A 96 -6.22 -3.82 -2.07
C LEU A 96 -7.72 -3.52 -1.95
N ASP A 97 -8.43 -4.18 -1.04
CA ASP A 97 -9.84 -3.92 -0.74
C ASP A 97 -10.08 -2.45 -0.37
N TRP A 98 -9.19 -1.87 0.43
CA TRP A 98 -9.26 -0.46 0.78
C TRP A 98 -9.06 0.44 -0.44
N LEU A 99 -8.08 0.14 -1.30
CA LEU A 99 -7.83 0.93 -2.50
C LEU A 99 -9.02 0.90 -3.47
N ILE A 100 -9.67 -0.24 -3.62
CA ILE A 100 -10.79 -0.41 -4.54
C ILE A 100 -12.07 0.23 -3.99
N ASN A 101 -12.36 0.04 -2.71
CA ASN A 101 -13.68 0.37 -2.15
C ASN A 101 -13.72 1.65 -1.31
N HIS A 102 -12.57 2.18 -0.87
CA HIS A 102 -12.51 3.23 0.14
C HIS A 102 -11.56 4.39 -0.20
N SER A 103 -10.87 4.33 -1.35
CA SER A 103 -10.00 5.41 -1.80
C SER A 103 -10.71 6.39 -2.74
N HIS A 104 -10.01 7.45 -3.16
CA HIS A 104 -10.51 8.41 -4.15
C HIS A 104 -10.42 7.91 -5.61
N LEU A 105 -10.05 6.65 -5.84
CA LEU A 105 -10.05 6.06 -7.18
C LEU A 105 -11.49 5.82 -7.65
N SER A 106 -11.75 6.10 -8.92
CA SER A 106 -13.03 5.83 -9.56
C SER A 106 -12.84 5.35 -10.99
N THR A 107 -13.46 4.22 -11.32
CA THR A 107 -13.52 3.71 -12.69
C THR A 107 -14.29 4.65 -13.63
N ASN A 108 -15.19 5.48 -13.10
CA ASN A 108 -15.89 6.53 -13.87
C ASN A 108 -14.93 7.60 -14.42
N HIS A 109 -13.77 7.76 -13.80
CA HIS A 109 -12.71 8.65 -14.27
C HIS A 109 -11.58 7.90 -15.00
N GLY A 110 -11.79 6.62 -15.32
CA GLY A 110 -10.79 5.77 -15.96
C GLY A 110 -9.59 5.42 -15.08
N ASP A 111 -9.69 5.62 -13.76
CA ASP A 111 -8.59 5.30 -12.84
C ASP A 111 -8.30 3.80 -12.82
N ALA A 112 -7.04 3.49 -12.52
CA ALA A 112 -6.58 2.11 -12.46
C ALA A 112 -5.57 1.90 -11.31
N ILE A 113 -5.41 0.63 -10.92
CA ILE A 113 -4.38 0.20 -9.97
C ILE A 113 -3.32 -0.59 -10.73
N ILE A 114 -2.05 -0.20 -10.60
CA ILE A 114 -0.94 -0.94 -11.18
C ILE A 114 -0.54 -2.06 -10.21
N ILE A 115 -0.93 -3.29 -10.54
CA ILE A 115 -0.61 -4.47 -9.74
C ILE A 115 0.85 -4.88 -9.98
N GLY A 116 1.61 -4.98 -8.89
CA GLY A 116 3.00 -5.44 -8.92
C GLY A 116 3.15 -6.83 -8.30
N ALA A 117 3.98 -7.66 -8.91
CA ALA A 117 4.34 -8.99 -8.42
C ALA A 117 5.79 -9.32 -8.84
N SER A 118 6.46 -10.17 -8.06
CA SER A 118 7.78 -10.73 -8.42
C SER A 118 7.70 -12.21 -8.80
N THR A 119 6.54 -12.85 -8.66
CA THR A 119 6.28 -14.23 -9.06
C THR A 119 4.88 -14.35 -9.66
N LEU A 120 4.64 -15.40 -10.45
CA LEU A 120 3.32 -15.66 -11.04
C LEU A 120 2.26 -15.89 -9.95
N ASP A 121 2.61 -16.56 -8.85
CA ASP A 121 1.67 -16.82 -7.76
C ASP A 121 1.24 -15.53 -7.05
N GLN A 122 2.16 -14.59 -6.84
CA GLN A 122 1.82 -13.27 -6.31
C GLN A 122 0.87 -12.53 -7.26
N TYR A 123 1.11 -12.61 -8.58
CA TYR A 123 0.24 -12.01 -9.57
C TYR A 123 -1.17 -12.61 -9.52
N LYS A 124 -1.28 -13.94 -9.59
CA LYS A 124 -2.56 -14.66 -9.53
C LYS A 124 -3.33 -14.33 -8.26
N ASN A 125 -2.66 -14.38 -7.10
CA ASN A 125 -3.26 -14.04 -5.82
C ASN A 125 -3.73 -12.58 -5.76
N ASN A 126 -2.90 -11.64 -6.23
CA ASN A 126 -3.29 -10.22 -6.26
C ASN A 126 -4.48 -9.98 -7.20
N MET A 127 -4.54 -10.67 -8.35
CA MET A 127 -5.67 -10.56 -9.27
C MET A 127 -6.94 -11.16 -8.66
N GLU A 128 -6.85 -12.32 -8.01
CA GLU A 128 -7.98 -12.94 -7.32
C GLU A 128 -8.57 -12.03 -6.24
N ILE A 129 -7.70 -11.35 -5.47
CA ILE A 129 -8.12 -10.33 -4.50
C ILE A 129 -8.88 -9.18 -5.19
N VAL A 130 -8.34 -8.66 -6.30
CA VAL A 130 -8.94 -7.53 -7.01
C VAL A 130 -10.31 -7.90 -7.62
N MET A 131 -10.41 -9.10 -8.21
CA MET A 131 -11.64 -9.57 -8.85
C MET A 131 -12.75 -9.87 -7.85
N ASN A 132 -12.39 -10.29 -6.63
CA ASN A 132 -13.33 -10.62 -5.56
C ASN A 132 -13.25 -9.60 -4.41
N SER A 133 -12.95 -8.33 -4.75
CA SER A 133 -12.77 -7.31 -3.74
C SER A 133 -14.08 -6.97 -3.04
N GLU A 134 -14.01 -6.82 -1.72
CA GLU A 134 -15.17 -6.49 -0.89
C GLU A 134 -14.86 -5.30 0.04
N PRO A 135 -15.86 -4.46 0.36
CA PRO A 135 -15.68 -3.41 1.34
C PRO A 135 -15.23 -3.93 2.70
N LEU A 136 -14.22 -3.28 3.28
CA LEU A 136 -13.79 -3.54 4.65
C LEU A 136 -14.84 -3.09 5.68
N PRO A 137 -14.92 -3.75 6.86
CA PRO A 137 -15.76 -3.30 7.96
C PRO A 137 -15.42 -1.87 8.39
N THR A 138 -16.44 -1.10 8.78
CA THR A 138 -16.30 0.31 9.19
C THR A 138 -15.21 0.53 10.25
N GLN A 139 -15.08 -0.40 11.20
CA GLN A 139 -14.08 -0.29 12.26
C GLN A 139 -12.64 -0.41 11.71
N ALA A 140 -12.41 -1.30 10.74
CA ALA A 140 -11.13 -1.43 10.07
C ALA A 140 -10.80 -0.17 9.25
N VAL A 141 -11.79 0.38 8.52
CA VAL A 141 -11.61 1.62 7.75
C VAL A 141 -11.26 2.80 8.67
N LYS A 142 -11.95 2.95 9.81
CA LYS A 142 -11.62 3.96 10.83
C LYS A 142 -10.19 3.80 11.35
N CYS A 143 -9.79 2.57 11.67
CA CYS A 143 -8.43 2.27 12.12
C CYS A 143 -7.38 2.65 11.07
N ILE A 144 -7.63 2.28 9.81
CA ILE A 144 -6.81 2.61 8.66
C ILE A 144 -6.65 4.14 8.49
N ASN A 145 -7.74 4.89 8.59
CA ASN A 145 -7.71 6.35 8.46
C ASN A 145 -6.95 7.01 9.62
N GLN A 146 -7.16 6.53 10.84
CA GLN A 146 -6.43 7.03 12.01
C GLN A 146 -4.93 6.74 11.91
N ALA A 147 -4.56 5.53 11.48
CA ALA A 147 -3.17 5.14 11.26
C ALA A 147 -2.51 5.99 10.16
N TYR A 148 -3.26 6.40 9.12
CA TYR A 148 -2.76 7.34 8.11
C TYR A 148 -2.44 8.71 8.71
N LEU A 149 -3.33 9.28 9.52
CA LEU A 149 -3.11 10.60 10.14
C LEU A 149 -1.83 10.61 10.99
N GLU A 150 -1.59 9.55 11.76
CA GLU A 150 -0.41 9.38 12.62
C GLU A 150 0.91 9.31 11.85
N ILE A 151 0.89 8.84 10.60
CA ILE A 151 2.11 8.68 9.80
C ILE A 151 2.26 9.72 8.68
N SER A 152 1.20 10.47 8.38
CA SER A 152 1.10 11.42 7.25
C SER A 152 2.22 12.45 7.21
N GLY A 153 2.64 12.98 8.38
CA GLY A 153 3.74 13.94 8.49
C GLY A 153 5.13 13.40 8.14
N CYS A 154 5.27 12.07 7.99
CA CYS A 154 6.54 11.42 7.67
C CYS A 154 6.52 10.75 6.29
N VAL A 155 5.51 10.98 5.44
CA VAL A 155 5.36 10.28 4.16
C VAL A 155 6.17 10.98 3.07
N ALA A 156 6.93 10.20 2.30
CA ALA A 156 7.64 10.72 1.13
C ALA A 156 6.69 11.35 0.11
N THR A 157 7.10 12.48 -0.47
CA THR A 157 6.34 13.21 -1.49
C THR A 157 6.00 12.35 -2.71
N TYR A 158 4.92 12.72 -3.40
CA TYR A 158 4.51 12.07 -4.64
C TYR A 158 5.20 12.65 -5.88
N TYR A 159 5.78 13.84 -5.78
CA TYR A 159 6.54 14.55 -6.81
C TYR A 159 8.04 14.57 -6.49
N ARG A 160 8.86 14.83 -7.50
CA ARG A 160 10.32 15.00 -7.44
C ARG A 160 10.74 16.08 -8.42
#